data_AF-A0A0P9CYJ9-F1
#
_entry.id   AF-A0A0P9CYJ9-F1
#
_cell.length_a   1.000
_cell.length_b   1.000
_cell.length_c   1.000
_cell.angle_alpha   90.00
_cell.angle_beta   90.00
_cell.angle_gamma   90.00
#
_symmetry.space_group_name_H-M   'P 1'
#
loop_
_entity.id
_entity.type
_entity.pdbx_description
1 polymer ?
#
loop_
_entity_poly.entity_id
_entity_poly.type
_entity_poly.pdbx_seq_one_letter_code
_entity_poly.pdbx_strand_id
1 'polypeptide(L)'
;MSESIIDISHAFFDEVVQPILLRDVPAEAGAMVAGVFGYGSEVLRLDDAYSRDHHWGLRINALLPESIFRERAEPLMAALSARMPASFRGHSLREGYTRWGGIELSSLEQHLRQTIGLDCPPQTYAEWLSIPEEDITHIVAGEVWHDPAGHFSTIRETLQGYYPEPVRLRRIAHWCRYFSGMGAYALNRAVLRDNELYATTTFARVIRLGVQLAFLLDRRYFPYDKWL
;
A
#
# COMPACT_ATOMS: atom_id res chain seq x y z
N MET A 1 18.73 -14.02 12.37
CA MET A 1 18.06 -12.74 12.05
C MET A 1 16.88 -12.64 12.99
N SER A 2 16.65 -11.50 13.65
CA SER A 2 15.42 -11.30 14.42
C SER A 2 14.22 -11.36 13.47
N GLU A 3 13.11 -11.98 13.89
CA GLU A 3 11.85 -11.95 13.13
C GLU A 3 11.45 -10.49 12.87
N SER A 4 11.02 -10.19 11.64
CA SER A 4 10.44 -8.89 11.32
C SER A 4 9.02 -8.79 11.88
N ILE A 5 8.49 -7.56 11.97
CA ILE A 5 7.12 -7.38 12.45
C ILE A 5 6.07 -8.00 11.52
N ILE A 6 6.39 -8.11 10.22
CA ILE A 6 5.57 -8.85 9.26
C ILE A 6 5.58 -10.34 9.60
N ASP A 7 6.74 -10.93 9.87
CA ASP A 7 6.84 -12.35 10.22
C ASP A 7 6.06 -12.66 11.50
N ILE A 8 6.12 -11.77 12.50
CA ILE A 8 5.34 -11.88 13.74
C ILE A 8 3.84 -11.74 13.47
N SER A 9 3.44 -10.82 12.59
CA SER A 9 2.03 -10.61 12.22
C SER A 9 1.46 -11.78 11.43
N HIS A 10 2.26 -12.38 10.55
CA HIS A 10 1.89 -13.58 9.81
C HIS A 10 1.73 -14.78 10.75
N ALA A 11 2.69 -15.00 11.65
CA ALA A 11 2.57 -16.02 12.69
C ALA A 11 1.34 -15.82 13.58
N PHE A 12 1.01 -14.56 13.93
CA PHE A 12 -0.22 -14.25 14.65
C PHE A 12 -1.48 -14.63 13.86
N PHE A 13 -1.48 -14.38 12.55
CA PHE A 13 -2.58 -14.80 11.69
C PHE A 13 -2.74 -16.32 11.67
N ASP A 14 -1.66 -17.06 11.41
CA ASP A 14 -1.67 -18.53 11.28
C ASP A 14 -1.99 -19.24 12.60
N GLU A 15 -1.39 -18.81 13.70
CA GLU A 15 -1.49 -19.51 14.99
C GLU A 15 -2.76 -19.15 15.77
N VAL A 16 -3.32 -17.94 15.56
CA VAL A 16 -4.43 -17.42 16.37
C VAL A 16 -5.65 -17.10 15.52
N VAL A 17 -5.52 -16.19 14.55
CA VAL A 17 -6.68 -15.60 13.88
C VAL A 17 -7.35 -16.58 12.92
N GLN A 18 -6.59 -17.22 12.04
CA GLN A 18 -7.11 -18.14 11.02
C GLN A 18 -7.83 -19.36 11.66
N PRO A 19 -7.29 -20.03 12.71
CA PRO A 19 -8.00 -21.12 13.37
C PRO A 19 -9.35 -20.69 14.00
N ILE A 20 -9.44 -19.46 14.52
CA ILE A 20 -10.69 -18.91 15.05
C ILE A 20 -11.69 -18.65 13.91
N LEU A 21 -11.23 -18.00 12.84
CA LEU A 21 -12.04 -17.70 11.65
C LEU A 21 -12.65 -18.98 11.06
N LEU A 22 -11.81 -19.98 10.78
CA LEU A 22 -12.25 -21.23 10.14
C LEU A 22 -13.20 -22.05 11.02
N ARG A 23 -13.05 -21.99 12.35
CA ARG A 23 -13.91 -22.74 13.28
C ARG A 23 -15.25 -22.06 13.53
N ASP A 24 -15.23 -20.76 13.82
CA ASP A 24 -16.40 -20.07 14.38
C ASP A 24 -17.21 -19.31 13.32
N VAL A 25 -16.58 -18.88 12.22
CA VAL A 25 -17.15 -18.01 11.19
C VAL A 25 -16.64 -18.38 9.77
N PRO A 26 -16.78 -19.65 9.35
CA PRO A 26 -16.17 -20.15 8.10
C PRO A 26 -16.71 -19.46 6.84
N ALA A 27 -17.94 -18.93 6.87
CA ALA A 27 -18.51 -18.20 5.75
C ALA A 27 -17.79 -16.85 5.54
N GLU A 28 -17.58 -16.08 6.61
CA GLU A 28 -16.81 -14.84 6.58
C GLU A 28 -15.34 -15.12 6.27
N ALA A 29 -14.77 -16.20 6.80
CA ALA A 29 -13.41 -16.63 6.48
C ALA A 29 -13.25 -16.89 4.97
N GLY A 30 -14.24 -17.51 4.33
CA GLY A 30 -14.25 -17.75 2.87
C GLY A 30 -14.38 -16.50 2.00
N ALA A 31 -14.71 -15.35 2.58
CA ALA A 31 -14.81 -14.08 1.87
C ALA A 31 -13.76 -13.04 2.30
N MET A 32 -13.02 -13.31 3.36
CA MET A 32 -12.05 -12.39 3.93
C MET A 32 -10.75 -12.38 3.15
N VAL A 33 -10.19 -11.19 2.96
CA VAL A 33 -8.79 -10.99 2.62
C VAL A 33 -8.03 -10.71 3.92
N ALA A 34 -6.85 -11.30 4.11
CA ALA A 34 -5.97 -10.97 5.23
C ALA A 34 -4.50 -10.94 4.80
N GLY A 35 -3.75 -9.99 5.35
CA GLY A 35 -2.33 -9.80 5.06
C GLY A 35 -1.76 -8.57 5.75
N VAL A 36 -0.64 -8.07 5.25
CA VAL A 36 -0.06 -6.77 5.62
C VAL A 36 0.18 -5.99 4.33
N PHE A 37 -0.61 -4.95 4.10
CA PHE A 37 -0.57 -4.14 2.89
C PHE A 37 -1.06 -2.70 3.19
N GLY A 38 -1.02 -1.81 2.20
CA GLY A 38 -1.40 -0.42 2.37
C GLY A 38 -0.25 0.46 2.85
N TYR A 39 -0.48 1.18 3.94
CA TYR A 39 0.47 2.13 4.52
C TYR A 39 1.44 1.45 5.50
N GLY A 40 2.58 2.09 5.77
CA GLY A 40 3.59 1.63 6.71
C GLY A 40 4.93 1.32 6.03
N SER A 41 6.03 1.65 6.69
CA SER A 41 7.38 1.39 6.16
C SER A 41 7.72 -0.10 6.13
N GLU A 42 7.18 -0.88 7.06
CA GLU A 42 7.36 -2.33 7.12
C GLU A 42 6.73 -3.02 5.92
N VAL A 43 5.63 -2.49 5.37
CA VAL A 43 4.98 -3.01 4.14
C VAL A 43 5.97 -3.01 2.97
N LEU A 44 6.86 -2.01 2.93
CA LEU A 44 7.96 -1.91 1.96
C LEU A 44 9.26 -2.58 2.42
N ARG A 45 9.29 -3.13 3.64
CA ARG A 45 10.48 -3.65 4.33
C ARG A 45 11.60 -2.60 4.50
N LEU A 46 11.18 -1.36 4.74
CA LEU A 46 12.04 -0.19 4.93
C LEU A 46 11.96 0.38 6.36
N ASP A 47 11.32 -0.33 7.30
CA ASP A 47 11.28 0.10 8.69
C ASP A 47 12.63 -0.08 9.39
N ASP A 48 13.04 0.94 10.13
CA ASP A 48 14.28 0.98 10.91
C ASP A 48 14.02 1.63 12.28
N ALA A 49 15.08 1.98 13.02
CA ALA A 49 14.91 2.63 14.33
C ALA A 49 14.22 4.01 14.26
N TYR A 50 14.14 4.64 13.09
CA TYR A 50 13.61 5.99 12.87
C TYR A 50 12.23 5.98 12.19
N SER A 51 11.75 4.85 11.69
CA SER A 51 10.46 4.73 11.02
C SER A 51 9.56 3.66 11.65
N ARG A 52 9.25 3.85 12.93
CA ARG A 52 8.33 3.02 13.73
C ARG A 52 7.32 3.82 14.55
N ASP A 53 7.27 5.12 14.30
CA ASP A 53 6.46 6.10 15.03
C ASP A 53 5.01 6.21 14.50
N HIS A 54 4.77 5.80 13.25
CA HIS A 54 3.46 5.82 12.62
C HIS A 54 3.20 4.55 11.78
N HIS A 55 1.99 3.99 11.87
CA HIS A 55 1.55 2.82 11.11
C HIS A 55 2.55 1.65 11.17
N TRP A 56 3.10 1.36 12.36
CA TRP A 56 4.04 0.27 12.61
C TRP A 56 3.61 -0.57 13.81
N GLY A 57 3.83 -1.88 13.73
CA GLY A 57 3.53 -2.82 14.82
C GLY A 57 2.83 -4.07 14.33
N LEU A 58 2.47 -4.95 15.27
CA LEU A 58 1.72 -6.16 14.96
C LEU A 58 0.35 -5.76 14.40
N ARG A 59 0.10 -6.10 13.13
CA ARG A 59 -1.19 -5.85 12.48
C ARG A 59 -1.52 -6.88 11.41
N ILE A 60 -2.81 -7.08 11.20
CA ILE A 60 -3.39 -7.80 10.08
C ILE A 60 -4.36 -6.85 9.41
N ASN A 61 -4.06 -6.44 8.18
CA ASN A 61 -5.01 -5.75 7.32
C ASN A 61 -6.01 -6.78 6.81
N ALA A 62 -7.29 -6.56 7.11
CA ALA A 62 -8.36 -7.46 6.72
C ALA A 62 -9.41 -6.71 5.89
N LEU A 63 -9.89 -7.34 4.82
CA LEU A 63 -10.95 -6.81 3.97
C LEU A 63 -12.09 -7.81 3.86
N LEU A 64 -13.32 -7.32 3.88
CA LEU A 64 -14.52 -8.09 3.55
C LEU A 64 -15.28 -7.42 2.40
N PRO A 65 -16.02 -8.17 1.57
CA PRO A 65 -16.99 -7.59 0.66
C PRO A 65 -17.92 -6.64 1.40
N GLU A 66 -18.22 -5.48 0.82
CA GLU A 66 -18.97 -4.38 1.44
C GLU A 66 -20.28 -4.84 2.07
N SER A 67 -21.00 -5.75 1.40
CA SER A 67 -22.26 -6.34 1.90
C SER A 67 -22.04 -7.08 3.22
N ILE A 68 -21.01 -7.93 3.30
CA ILE A 68 -20.66 -8.69 4.49
C ILE A 68 -20.10 -7.75 5.56
N PHE A 69 -19.24 -6.80 5.19
CA PHE A 69 -18.66 -5.83 6.12
C PHE A 69 -19.75 -5.06 6.86
N ARG A 70 -20.73 -4.49 6.15
CA ARG A 70 -21.81 -3.70 6.77
C ARG A 70 -22.62 -4.47 7.81
N GLU A 71 -22.86 -5.75 7.56
CA GLU A 71 -23.71 -6.58 8.41
C GLU A 71 -22.94 -7.30 9.53
N ARG A 72 -21.70 -7.70 9.24
CA ARG A 72 -20.95 -8.68 10.05
C ARG A 72 -19.71 -8.14 10.70
N ALA A 73 -19.23 -6.94 10.35
CA ALA A 73 -17.98 -6.40 10.90
C ALA A 73 -17.98 -6.37 12.44
N GLU A 74 -18.96 -5.72 13.09
CA GLU A 74 -18.99 -5.61 14.56
C GLU A 74 -19.15 -6.99 15.26
N PRO A 75 -20.10 -7.86 14.88
CA PRO A 75 -20.23 -9.17 15.51
C PRO A 75 -19.01 -10.07 15.32
N LEU A 76 -18.42 -10.09 14.12
CA LEU A 76 -17.17 -10.79 13.82
C LEU A 76 -16.04 -10.25 14.72
N MET A 77 -16.01 -8.92 14.85
CA MET A 77 -15.15 -8.12 15.70
C MET A 77 -15.10 -8.60 17.15
N ALA A 78 -16.28 -8.62 17.73
CA ALA A 78 -16.49 -9.06 19.10
C ALA A 78 -16.10 -10.54 19.29
N ALA A 79 -16.45 -11.41 18.34
CA ALA A 79 -16.15 -12.84 18.40
C ALA A 79 -14.64 -13.14 18.36
N LEU A 80 -13.90 -12.48 17.46
CA LEU A 80 -12.44 -12.59 17.40
C LEU A 80 -11.80 -12.03 18.65
N SER A 81 -12.15 -10.80 19.04
CA SER A 81 -11.55 -10.10 20.19
C SER A 81 -11.72 -10.85 21.51
N ALA A 82 -12.82 -11.59 21.68
CA ALA A 82 -13.06 -12.41 22.87
C ALA A 82 -12.11 -13.62 23.00
N ARG A 83 -11.44 -14.02 21.92
CA ARG A 83 -10.55 -15.19 21.86
C ARG A 83 -9.09 -14.83 21.60
N MET A 84 -8.80 -13.60 21.20
CA MET A 84 -7.43 -13.13 20.98
C MET A 84 -6.71 -12.84 22.31
N PRO A 85 -5.39 -13.10 22.41
CA PRO A 85 -4.60 -12.74 23.58
C PRO A 85 -4.41 -11.22 23.69
N ALA A 86 -3.96 -10.72 24.85
CA ALA A 86 -3.64 -9.30 24.99
C ALA A 86 -2.34 -8.89 24.25
N SER A 87 -1.43 -9.83 24.06
CA SER A 87 -0.14 -9.65 23.37
C SER A 87 0.27 -10.95 22.68
N PHE A 88 1.13 -10.84 21.67
CA PHE A 88 1.67 -11.98 20.94
C PHE A 88 3.17 -11.77 20.69
N ARG A 89 3.99 -12.77 21.06
CA ARG A 89 5.46 -12.74 20.94
C ARG A 89 6.12 -11.44 21.43
N GLY A 90 5.60 -10.88 22.53
CA GLY A 90 6.14 -9.66 23.15
C GLY A 90 5.59 -8.34 22.59
N HIS A 91 4.70 -8.39 21.59
CA HIS A 91 4.02 -7.22 21.04
C HIS A 91 2.59 -7.11 21.56
N SER A 92 2.21 -5.94 22.05
CA SER A 92 0.83 -5.68 22.47
C SER A 92 -0.05 -5.55 21.24
N LEU A 93 -1.23 -6.19 21.25
CA LEU A 93 -2.20 -6.01 20.17
C LEU A 93 -2.75 -4.57 20.12
N ARG A 94 -2.57 -3.77 21.18
CA ARG A 94 -3.10 -2.39 21.28
C ARG A 94 -2.10 -1.31 20.83
N GLU A 95 -0.84 -1.66 20.56
CA GLU A 95 0.21 -0.68 20.23
C GLU A 95 0.06 -0.09 18.81
N GLY A 96 -0.59 -0.80 17.88
CA GLY A 96 -0.63 -0.44 16.45
C GLY A 96 -1.77 0.48 15.99
N TYR A 97 -2.45 1.20 16.88
CA TYR A 97 -3.63 2.05 16.56
C TYR A 97 -4.77 1.35 15.80
N THR A 98 -4.80 0.02 15.77
CA THR A 98 -5.91 -0.73 15.18
C THR A 98 -7.14 -0.64 16.07
N ARG A 99 -8.32 -0.42 15.48
CA ARG A 99 -9.59 -0.37 16.22
C ARG A 99 -9.83 -1.61 17.08
N TRP A 100 -9.39 -2.78 16.62
CA TRP A 100 -9.75 -4.08 17.19
C TRP A 100 -8.57 -4.95 17.60
N GLY A 101 -7.46 -4.32 17.96
CA GLY A 101 -6.33 -5.01 18.58
C GLY A 101 -5.62 -5.99 17.65
N GLY A 102 -4.69 -5.49 16.82
CA GLY A 102 -3.89 -6.28 15.91
C GLY A 102 -4.59 -6.64 14.59
N ILE A 103 -5.86 -6.28 14.42
CA ILE A 103 -6.60 -6.48 13.16
C ILE A 103 -7.26 -5.15 12.76
N GLU A 104 -7.05 -4.76 11.51
CA GLU A 104 -7.63 -3.60 10.86
C GLU A 104 -8.62 -4.07 9.78
N LEU A 105 -9.89 -4.20 10.15
CA LEU A 105 -10.94 -4.62 9.21
C LEU A 105 -11.56 -3.42 8.49
N SER A 106 -11.70 -3.52 7.17
CA SER A 106 -12.45 -2.57 6.35
C SER A 106 -13.21 -3.27 5.20
N SER A 107 -14.02 -2.52 4.45
CA SER A 107 -14.61 -3.02 3.21
C SER A 107 -13.55 -3.06 2.10
N LEU A 108 -13.53 -4.17 1.35
CA LEU A 108 -12.68 -4.36 0.17
C LEU A 108 -12.90 -3.26 -0.88
N GLU A 109 -14.15 -3.08 -1.29
CA GLU A 109 -14.52 -2.15 -2.35
C GLU A 109 -14.32 -0.70 -1.92
N GLN A 110 -14.62 -0.37 -0.66
CA GLN A 110 -14.31 0.95 -0.12
C GLN A 110 -12.80 1.20 -0.05
N HIS A 111 -12.00 0.24 0.43
CA HIS A 111 -10.55 0.34 0.49
C HIS A 111 -9.95 0.60 -0.90
N LEU A 112 -10.37 -0.17 -1.91
CA LEU A 112 -9.91 -0.02 -3.28
C LEU A 112 -10.31 1.35 -3.86
N ARG A 113 -11.58 1.77 -3.71
CA ARG A 113 -12.04 3.08 -4.22
C ARG A 113 -11.34 4.25 -3.55
N GLN A 114 -11.05 4.15 -2.25
CA GLN A 114 -10.34 5.19 -1.52
C GLN A 114 -8.86 5.26 -1.90
N THR A 115 -8.25 4.12 -2.24
CA THR A 115 -6.82 4.06 -2.57
C THR A 115 -6.57 4.36 -4.04
N ILE A 116 -7.21 3.64 -4.96
CA ILE A 116 -6.94 3.73 -6.40
C ILE A 116 -8.12 4.26 -7.22
N GLY A 117 -9.24 4.65 -6.60
CA GLY A 117 -10.42 5.18 -7.29
C GLY A 117 -11.27 4.13 -8.02
N LEU A 118 -10.91 2.85 -7.94
CA LEU A 118 -11.56 1.72 -8.60
C LEU A 118 -11.83 0.61 -7.58
N ASP A 119 -12.77 -0.30 -7.86
CA ASP A 119 -13.01 -1.53 -7.10
C ASP A 119 -12.79 -2.80 -7.95
N CYS A 120 -12.23 -2.63 -9.15
CA CYS A 120 -11.92 -3.68 -10.10
C CYS A 120 -10.56 -3.39 -10.76
N PRO A 121 -9.97 -4.37 -11.47
CA PRO A 121 -8.74 -4.12 -12.21
C PRO A 121 -8.97 -3.03 -13.28
N PRO A 122 -8.01 -2.12 -13.52
CA PRO A 122 -8.12 -1.12 -14.58
C PRO A 122 -8.20 -1.78 -15.96
N GLN A 123 -9.27 -1.48 -16.71
CA GLN A 123 -9.59 -2.10 -18.00
C GLN A 123 -9.20 -1.19 -19.18
N THR A 124 -9.16 0.12 -18.96
CA THR A 124 -8.90 1.11 -20.00
C THR A 124 -7.62 1.90 -19.71
N TYR A 125 -7.00 2.45 -20.76
CA TYR A 125 -5.84 3.32 -20.58
C TYR A 125 -6.16 4.58 -19.77
N ALA A 126 -7.40 5.06 -19.80
CA ALA A 126 -7.84 6.20 -19.01
C ALA A 126 -7.85 5.89 -17.51
N GLU A 127 -8.37 4.71 -17.13
CA GLU A 127 -8.33 4.22 -15.75
C GLU A 127 -6.90 4.04 -15.26
N TRP A 128 -6.03 3.42 -16.07
CA TRP A 128 -4.61 3.31 -15.72
C TRP A 128 -3.92 4.67 -15.53
N LEU A 129 -4.31 5.68 -16.30
CA LEU A 129 -3.76 7.03 -16.19
C LEU A 129 -4.35 7.84 -15.04
N SER A 130 -5.52 7.47 -14.51
CA SER A 130 -6.15 8.16 -13.38
C SER A 130 -5.62 7.75 -12.02
N ILE A 131 -4.95 6.59 -11.91
CA ILE A 131 -4.40 6.10 -10.64
C ILE A 131 -3.02 6.74 -10.40
N PRO A 132 -2.82 7.47 -9.28
CA PRO A 132 -1.49 7.92 -8.87
C PRO A 132 -0.55 6.74 -8.63
N GLU A 133 0.73 6.90 -8.95
CA GLU A 133 1.70 5.81 -8.91
C GLU A 133 1.98 5.32 -7.48
N GLU A 134 2.01 6.28 -6.55
CA GLU A 134 2.18 6.07 -5.12
C GLU A 134 1.02 5.22 -4.56
N ASP A 135 -0.21 5.45 -5.03
CA ASP A 135 -1.40 4.72 -4.60
C ASP A 135 -1.40 3.26 -5.09
N ILE A 136 -0.85 3.01 -6.29
CA ILE A 136 -0.66 1.62 -6.76
C ILE A 136 0.26 0.87 -5.80
N THR A 137 1.32 1.52 -5.30
CA THR A 137 2.27 0.93 -4.35
C THR A 137 1.56 0.46 -3.08
N HIS A 138 0.55 1.18 -2.59
CA HIS A 138 -0.25 0.77 -1.43
C HIS A 138 -1.06 -0.51 -1.66
N ILE A 139 -1.43 -0.81 -2.91
CA ILE A 139 -2.13 -2.06 -3.25
C ILE A 139 -1.16 -3.22 -3.50
N VAL A 140 0.00 -2.97 -4.12
CA VAL A 140 0.91 -4.03 -4.58
C VAL A 140 2.07 -4.36 -3.63
N ALA A 141 2.36 -3.51 -2.65
CA ALA A 141 3.39 -3.76 -1.65
C ALA A 141 2.87 -4.61 -0.47
N GLY A 142 3.79 -5.19 0.31
CA GLY A 142 3.45 -6.07 1.43
C GLY A 142 3.05 -7.47 0.98
N GLU A 143 2.20 -8.13 1.76
CA GLU A 143 1.85 -9.55 1.63
C GLU A 143 0.35 -9.78 1.79
N VAL A 144 -0.17 -10.74 1.03
CA VAL A 144 -1.53 -11.28 1.18
C VAL A 144 -1.38 -12.76 1.52
N TRP A 145 -1.89 -13.16 2.68
CA TRP A 145 -1.75 -14.53 3.19
C TRP A 145 -3.02 -15.35 3.00
N HIS A 146 -4.17 -14.67 2.91
CA HIS A 146 -5.48 -15.29 2.79
C HIS A 146 -6.37 -14.44 1.88
N ASP A 147 -6.83 -15.01 0.77
CA ASP A 147 -7.84 -14.42 -0.12
C ASP A 147 -8.51 -15.56 -0.93
N PRO A 148 -9.32 -16.41 -0.29
CA PRO A 148 -9.94 -17.58 -0.93
C PRO A 148 -10.89 -17.22 -2.08
N ALA A 149 -11.48 -16.02 -2.07
CA ALA A 149 -12.31 -15.53 -3.18
C ALA A 149 -11.46 -15.02 -4.36
N GLY A 150 -10.20 -14.64 -4.12
CA GLY A 150 -9.23 -14.22 -5.14
C GLY A 150 -9.49 -12.83 -5.72
N HIS A 151 -10.48 -12.09 -5.22
CA HIS A 151 -10.88 -10.80 -5.79
C HIS A 151 -9.79 -9.73 -5.62
N PHE A 152 -9.22 -9.62 -4.41
CA PHE A 152 -8.16 -8.63 -4.15
C PHE A 152 -6.86 -9.04 -4.83
N SER A 153 -6.54 -10.34 -4.81
CA SER A 153 -5.37 -10.91 -5.47
C SER A 153 -5.40 -10.65 -6.98
N THR A 154 -6.54 -10.81 -7.64
CA THR A 154 -6.69 -10.52 -9.09
C THR A 154 -6.38 -9.05 -9.43
N ILE A 155 -6.87 -8.11 -8.61
CA ILE A 155 -6.60 -6.68 -8.79
C ILE A 155 -5.11 -6.40 -8.57
N ARG A 156 -4.55 -6.95 -7.49
CA ARG A 156 -3.15 -6.81 -7.12
C ARG A 156 -2.22 -7.36 -8.21
N GLU A 157 -2.49 -8.54 -8.73
CA GLU A 157 -1.73 -9.16 -9.82
C GLU A 157 -1.78 -8.33 -11.11
N THR A 158 -2.95 -7.76 -11.44
CA THR A 158 -3.10 -6.87 -12.60
C THR A 158 -2.20 -5.64 -12.46
N LEU A 159 -2.20 -5.01 -11.29
CA LEU A 159 -1.34 -3.87 -11.00
C LEU A 159 0.15 -4.26 -10.95
N GLN A 160 0.48 -5.42 -10.39
CA GLN A 160 1.86 -5.95 -10.38
C GLN A 160 2.38 -6.26 -11.80
N GLY A 161 1.51 -6.57 -12.75
CA GLY A 161 1.82 -6.70 -14.18
C GLY A 161 2.33 -5.41 -14.84
N TYR A 162 2.30 -4.29 -14.12
CA TYR A 162 2.76 -2.97 -14.52
C TYR A 162 1.90 -2.31 -15.61
N TYR A 163 2.20 -1.04 -15.92
CA TYR A 163 1.46 -0.27 -16.92
C TYR A 163 1.47 -0.94 -18.31
N PRO A 164 0.32 -0.98 -19.01
CA PRO A 164 0.29 -1.24 -20.44
C PRO A 164 1.25 -0.29 -21.19
N GLU A 165 1.92 -0.78 -22.22
CA GLU A 165 2.98 0.00 -22.87
C GLU A 165 2.53 1.39 -23.37
N PRO A 166 1.33 1.58 -23.96
CA PRO A 166 0.86 2.91 -24.33
C PRO A 166 0.71 3.87 -23.14
N VAL A 167 0.27 3.38 -21.98
CA VAL A 167 0.17 4.16 -20.74
C VAL A 167 1.57 4.54 -20.27
N ARG A 168 2.50 3.58 -20.23
CA ARG A 168 3.89 3.80 -19.80
C ARG A 168 4.58 4.86 -20.66
N LEU A 169 4.49 4.73 -21.99
CA LEU A 169 5.07 5.70 -22.93
C LEU A 169 4.42 7.09 -22.79
N ARG A 170 3.09 7.15 -22.57
CA ARG A 170 2.39 8.41 -22.32
C ARG A 170 2.90 9.10 -21.05
N ARG A 171 3.11 8.35 -19.97
CA ARG A 171 3.70 8.86 -18.71
C ARG A 171 5.13 9.33 -18.93
N ILE A 172 6.00 8.53 -19.54
CA ILE A 172 7.39 8.93 -19.86
C ILE A 172 7.42 10.23 -20.68
N ALA A 173 6.61 10.33 -21.74
CA ALA A 173 6.54 11.55 -22.54
C ALA A 173 6.11 12.78 -21.72
N HIS A 174 5.15 12.59 -20.79
CA HIS A 174 4.71 13.66 -19.90
C HIS A 174 5.80 14.08 -18.91
N TRP A 175 6.52 13.13 -18.31
CA TRP A 175 7.62 13.41 -17.39
C TRP A 175 8.82 14.05 -18.09
N CYS A 176 9.16 13.61 -19.29
CA CYS A 176 10.21 14.25 -20.11
C CYS A 176 9.90 15.72 -20.38
N ARG A 177 8.63 16.08 -20.61
CA ARG A 177 8.21 17.49 -20.77
C ARG A 177 8.46 18.31 -19.50
N TYR A 178 8.15 17.77 -18.33
CA TYR A 178 8.40 18.47 -17.06
C TYR A 178 9.89 18.55 -16.73
N PHE A 179 10.61 17.45 -16.88
CA PHE A 179 12.04 17.37 -16.59
C PHE A 179 12.83 18.37 -17.45
N SER A 180 12.51 18.46 -18.75
CA SER A 180 13.19 19.39 -19.66
C SER A 180 12.70 20.84 -19.50
N GLY A 181 11.53 21.16 -20.07
CA GLY A 181 11.07 22.53 -20.28
C GLY A 181 10.72 23.29 -18.98
N MET A 182 10.18 22.59 -17.99
CA MET A 182 9.81 23.17 -16.69
C MET A 182 10.88 22.95 -15.60
N GLY A 183 11.90 22.16 -15.91
CA GLY A 183 12.93 21.71 -14.97
C GLY A 183 14.31 22.21 -15.37
N ALA A 184 15.08 21.40 -16.10
CA ALA A 184 16.46 21.68 -16.48
C ALA A 184 16.63 23.00 -17.24
N TYR A 185 15.70 23.32 -18.15
CA TYR A 185 15.70 24.60 -18.87
C TYR A 185 15.47 25.79 -17.93
N ALA A 186 14.47 25.70 -17.05
CA ALA A 186 14.15 26.75 -16.08
C ALA A 186 15.29 26.95 -15.06
N LEU A 187 15.91 25.85 -14.61
CA LEU A 187 17.08 25.86 -13.74
C LEU A 187 18.24 26.64 -14.35
N ASN A 188 18.60 26.35 -15.60
CA ASN A 188 19.67 27.08 -16.30
C ASN A 188 19.40 28.60 -16.35
N ARG A 189 18.15 29.00 -16.63
CA ARG A 189 17.75 30.40 -16.68
C ARG A 189 17.76 31.10 -15.32
N ALA A 190 17.56 30.35 -14.24
CA ALA A 190 17.67 30.82 -12.86
C ALA A 190 19.12 31.13 -12.51
N VAL A 191 20.02 30.20 -12.82
CA VAL A 191 21.47 30.35 -12.59
C VAL A 191 22.02 31.55 -13.33
N LEU A 192 21.67 31.72 -14.61
CA LEU A 192 22.10 32.87 -15.42
C LEU A 192 21.56 34.24 -14.94
N ARG A 193 20.65 34.26 -13.96
CA ARG A 193 20.05 35.47 -13.38
C ARG A 193 20.43 35.67 -11.92
N ASP A 194 21.34 34.85 -11.40
CA ASP A 194 21.69 34.85 -9.98
C ASP A 194 20.47 34.67 -9.06
N ASN A 195 19.43 33.96 -9.52
CA ASN A 195 18.26 33.64 -8.71
C ASN A 195 18.47 32.30 -7.99
N GLU A 196 19.24 32.35 -6.91
CA GLU A 196 19.68 31.19 -6.14
C GLU A 196 18.51 30.41 -5.51
N LEU A 197 17.51 31.10 -4.98
CA LEU A 197 16.34 30.47 -4.36
C LEU A 197 15.57 29.60 -5.37
N TYR A 198 15.28 30.15 -6.56
CA TYR A 198 14.56 29.42 -7.59
C TYR A 198 15.42 28.33 -8.22
N ALA A 199 16.74 28.56 -8.39
CA ALA A 199 17.67 27.55 -8.87
C ALA A 199 17.71 26.34 -7.92
N THR A 200 17.84 26.57 -6.61
CA THR A 200 17.93 25.51 -5.60
C THR A 200 16.66 24.66 -5.55
N THR A 201 15.50 25.30 -5.45
CA THR A 201 14.20 24.61 -5.42
C THR A 201 13.90 23.86 -6.72
N THR A 202 14.28 24.42 -7.87
CA THR A 202 14.12 23.74 -9.16
C THR A 202 15.08 22.58 -9.33
N PHE A 203 16.32 22.70 -8.87
CA PHE A 203 17.31 21.61 -8.92
C PHE A 203 16.81 20.36 -8.17
N ALA A 204 16.36 20.49 -6.93
CA ALA A 204 15.80 19.38 -6.16
C ALA A 204 14.62 18.70 -6.88
N ARG A 205 13.70 19.51 -7.44
CA ARG A 205 12.58 19.00 -8.25
C ARG A 205 13.02 18.27 -9.51
N VAL A 206 14.05 18.75 -10.22
CA VAL A 206 14.59 18.10 -11.42
C VAL A 206 15.21 16.75 -11.08
N ILE A 207 15.97 16.66 -9.98
CA ILE A 207 16.51 15.39 -9.51
C ILE A 207 15.37 14.40 -9.22
N ARG A 208 14.35 14.82 -8.47
CA ARG A 208 13.15 13.99 -8.21
C ARG A 208 12.49 13.50 -9.49
N LEU A 209 12.25 14.38 -10.48
CA LEU A 209 11.67 14.01 -11.77
C LEU A 209 12.55 13.03 -12.55
N GLY A 210 13.87 13.19 -12.48
CA GLY A 210 14.83 12.28 -13.11
C GLY A 210 14.80 10.88 -12.50
N VAL A 211 14.70 10.80 -11.16
CA VAL A 211 14.54 9.52 -10.46
C VAL A 211 13.20 8.87 -10.82
N GLN A 212 12.08 9.61 -10.81
CA GLN A 212 10.78 9.10 -11.28
C GLN A 212 10.83 8.55 -12.71
N LEU A 213 11.54 9.22 -13.62
CA LEU A 213 11.77 8.72 -14.97
C LEU A 213 12.54 7.39 -14.98
N ALA A 214 13.56 7.24 -14.14
CA ALA A 214 14.31 5.99 -14.01
C ALA A 214 13.40 4.83 -13.57
N PHE A 215 12.54 5.03 -12.57
CA PHE A 215 11.53 4.05 -12.14
C PHE A 215 10.59 3.63 -13.28
N LEU A 216 10.09 4.60 -14.06
CA LEU A 216 9.25 4.33 -15.24
C LEU A 216 9.96 3.50 -16.33
N LEU A 217 11.27 3.70 -16.49
CA LEU A 217 12.11 2.95 -17.42
C LEU A 217 12.38 1.53 -16.92
N ASP A 218 12.64 1.38 -15.61
CA ASP A 218 12.90 0.11 -14.93
C ASP A 218 11.62 -0.72 -14.68
N ARG A 219 10.46 -0.19 -15.08
CA ARG A 219 9.15 -0.82 -14.89
C ARG A 219 8.85 -1.11 -13.42
N ARG A 220 9.17 -0.15 -12.56
CA ARG A 220 8.87 -0.19 -11.13
C ARG A 220 8.08 1.04 -10.76
N TYR A 221 7.06 0.86 -9.92
CA TYR A 221 6.34 2.00 -9.38
C TYR A 221 7.25 2.82 -8.49
N PHE A 222 7.28 4.12 -8.74
CA PHE A 222 7.95 5.06 -7.86
C PHE A 222 7.29 5.04 -6.46
N PRO A 223 8.07 4.79 -5.38
CA PRO A 223 7.54 4.77 -4.02
C PRO A 223 7.32 6.21 -3.52
N TYR A 224 7.05 6.38 -2.23
CA TYR A 224 7.03 7.71 -1.63
C TYR A 224 8.42 8.37 -1.63
N ASP A 225 8.49 9.70 -1.72
CA ASP A 225 9.76 10.46 -1.77
C ASP A 225 10.69 10.14 -0.56
N LYS A 226 10.12 9.79 0.59
CA LYS A 226 10.86 9.37 1.81
C LYS A 226 11.73 8.12 1.59
N TRP A 227 11.38 7.29 0.60
CA TRP A 227 11.95 5.96 0.38
C TRP A 227 12.85 5.87 -0.86
N LEU A 228 13.27 7.02 -1.39
CA LEU A 228 14.29 7.11 -2.43
C LEU A 228 15.70 6.88 -1.91
#